data_AF-A0A1I0P865-F1
#
_entry.id   AF-A0A1I0P865-F1
#
_cell.length_a   1.000
_cell.length_b   1.000
_cell.length_c   1.000
_cell.angle_alpha   90.00
_cell.angle_beta   90.00
_cell.angle_gamma   90.00
#
_symmetry.space_group_name_H-M   'P 1'
#
loop_
_entity.id
_entity.type
_entity.pdbx_description
1 polymer ?
#
loop_
_entity_poly.entity_id
_entity_poly.type
_entity_poly.pdbx_seq_one_letter_code
_entity_poly.pdbx_strand_id
1 'polypeptide(L)'
;MKKIQRRQMLLASAGILAGTAGCASDDSNSDDSIKDSDGDGVIDSEDYAPRDPDVQSREDLDSTPTATAEPTETTTRPTTTAPTTTTTTEEPPSQSSSEMLNATVPSARTGVTHYNGRELVVKVRDYPEIEQDPARLAVITSGFPDGETYASGRSETFTPPSNGDDPREITVSVEGDLPEDERIFHSIVAIPDKEISEVSAEEVTRLGESAAFKLNGTSIERDEPDYLPDEDETDSFSRVEHEGSFNLDYSGSTNGREWSAGIYFYKSAYATMRSEPRGRDYDEYVAVANSNGNAEALAGILDSTAEDNGFESKREKVEFVIDFVQSLPYVTDDVSRGYDEYPKFPTETLVDSDGDCEDTAILLASILQADPFNYDMILIGPPEHMAAGIYSEEINGNYYELDGRDYYYIETTGTGWGIGDIPETYDGERATLYQV
;
A
#
# COMPACT_ATOMS: atom_id res chain seq x y z
N MET A 1 -10.54 -25.47 -15.51
CA MET A 1 -11.17 -24.54 -14.55
C MET A 1 -10.00 -23.78 -13.94
N LYS A 2 -9.80 -22.52 -14.35
CA LYS A 2 -8.71 -21.68 -13.83
C LYS A 2 -9.01 -21.40 -12.35
N LYS A 3 -8.10 -21.81 -11.46
CA LYS A 3 -8.11 -21.35 -10.06
C LYS A 3 -7.82 -19.86 -10.11
N ILE A 4 -8.73 -19.04 -9.59
CA ILE A 4 -8.47 -17.61 -9.36
C ILE A 4 -7.45 -17.55 -8.21
N GLN A 5 -6.35 -16.85 -8.44
CA GLN A 5 -5.17 -16.85 -7.58
C GLN A 5 -5.33 -15.94 -6.36
N ARG A 6 -4.59 -16.32 -5.30
CA ARG A 6 -4.54 -15.70 -3.99
C ARG A 6 -3.99 -14.28 -4.09
N ARG A 7 -4.83 -13.26 -3.84
CA ARG A 7 -4.32 -11.93 -3.48
C ARG A 7 -3.82 -12.01 -2.04
N GLN A 8 -2.50 -12.03 -1.87
CA GLN A 8 -1.84 -11.97 -0.56
C GLN A 8 -2.21 -10.64 0.13
N MET A 9 -2.35 -10.67 1.46
CA MET A 9 -2.56 -9.47 2.28
C MET A 9 -1.23 -9.10 2.92
N LEU A 10 -0.95 -7.80 3.06
CA LEU A 10 0.07 -7.35 4.02
C LEU A 10 -0.40 -7.69 5.44
N LEU A 11 0.28 -8.68 6.03
CA LEU A 11 0.24 -8.95 7.44
C LEU A 11 1.11 -7.89 8.10
N ALA A 12 0.51 -6.92 8.78
CA ALA A 12 1.20 -6.33 9.92
C ALA A 12 1.45 -7.49 10.88
N SER A 13 2.70 -7.92 10.95
CA SER A 13 3.14 -8.98 11.85
C SER A 13 2.74 -8.55 13.26
N ALA A 14 1.94 -9.37 13.96
CA ALA A 14 1.73 -9.20 15.39
C ALA A 14 3.05 -9.56 16.09
N GLY A 15 3.94 -8.57 16.22
CA GLY A 15 5.28 -8.72 16.75
C GLY A 15 5.33 -8.51 18.26
N ILE A 16 5.48 -9.61 19.01
CA ILE A 16 5.85 -9.58 20.43
C ILE A 16 7.27 -8.98 20.58
N LEU A 17 7.33 -7.76 21.13
CA LEU A 17 8.36 -7.12 21.98
C LEU A 17 9.85 -7.52 21.83
N ALA A 18 10.70 -6.52 21.54
CA ALA A 18 11.93 -6.23 22.32
C ALA A 18 12.45 -4.80 22.06
N GLY A 19 12.49 -3.95 23.09
CA GLY A 19 13.06 -2.60 23.02
C GLY A 19 14.58 -2.55 23.26
N THR A 20 15.23 -1.48 22.78
CA THR A 20 16.31 -0.74 23.47
C THR A 20 16.57 0.62 22.81
N ALA A 21 17.28 1.49 23.54
CA ALA A 21 17.29 2.95 23.43
C ALA A 21 18.36 3.56 22.49
N GLY A 22 17.93 4.62 21.78
CA GLY A 22 18.54 5.97 21.59
C GLY A 22 20.03 6.19 21.31
N CYS A 23 20.31 7.03 20.30
CA CYS A 23 21.08 8.29 20.38
C CYS A 23 20.92 9.11 19.07
N ALA A 24 21.22 10.42 19.14
CA ALA A 24 20.79 11.49 18.23
C ALA A 24 21.90 12.08 17.32
N SER A 25 21.51 13.09 16.52
CA SER A 25 22.25 14.11 15.74
C SER A 25 22.67 13.71 14.31
N ASP A 26 22.70 14.59 13.30
CA ASP A 26 22.76 16.07 13.27
C ASP A 26 22.20 16.58 11.91
N ASP A 27 21.54 17.74 11.91
CA ASP A 27 20.99 18.41 10.72
C ASP A 27 22.12 18.98 9.81
N SER A 28 22.02 18.73 8.50
CA SER A 28 22.68 19.57 7.49
C SER A 28 21.72 19.94 6.38
N ASN A 29 21.23 21.17 6.47
CA ASN A 29 20.40 21.89 5.51
C ASN A 29 21.23 22.23 4.25
N SER A 30 20.83 21.73 3.08
CA SER A 30 21.28 22.21 1.77
C SER A 30 20.08 22.63 0.92
N ASP A 31 20.27 23.75 0.23
CA ASP A 31 19.30 24.47 -0.60
C ASP A 31 19.18 23.73 -1.95
N ASP A 32 18.28 22.74 -2.03
CA ASP A 32 18.07 21.88 -3.20
C ASP A 32 17.17 22.57 -4.23
N SER A 33 17.78 23.28 -5.17
CA SER A 33 17.05 23.75 -6.35
C SER A 33 16.95 22.62 -7.37
N ILE A 34 15.79 21.95 -7.40
CA ILE A 34 15.39 21.02 -8.46
C ILE A 34 15.62 21.66 -9.84
N LYS A 35 16.31 20.93 -10.72
CA LYS A 35 16.74 21.43 -12.02
C LYS A 35 15.80 20.94 -13.12
N ASP A 36 15.24 21.90 -13.87
CA ASP A 36 14.47 21.71 -15.10
C ASP A 36 15.27 22.41 -16.22
N SER A 37 15.99 21.61 -17.01
CA SER A 37 17.00 22.08 -17.95
C SER A 37 16.43 22.62 -19.25
N ASP A 38 15.25 22.18 -19.68
CA ASP A 38 14.63 22.61 -20.93
C ASP A 38 13.37 23.47 -20.75
N GLY A 39 12.88 23.60 -19.51
CA GLY A 39 11.84 24.52 -19.10
C GLY A 39 10.43 24.06 -19.43
N ASP A 40 10.22 22.76 -19.63
CA ASP A 40 8.90 22.17 -19.91
C ASP A 40 8.03 22.00 -18.65
N GLY A 41 8.63 22.17 -17.46
CA GLY A 41 7.99 22.03 -16.16
C GLY A 41 8.10 20.62 -15.57
N VAL A 42 8.83 19.71 -16.20
CA VAL A 42 9.27 18.41 -15.69
C VAL A 42 10.73 18.53 -15.24
N ILE A 43 11.06 17.89 -14.14
CA ILE A 43 12.38 18.01 -13.54
C ILE A 43 13.34 17.05 -14.25
N ASP A 44 14.63 17.38 -14.35
CA ASP A 44 15.63 16.61 -15.11
C ASP A 44 15.71 15.12 -14.71
N SER A 45 15.33 14.78 -13.48
CA SER A 45 15.27 13.40 -12.99
C SER A 45 14.02 12.65 -13.44
N GLU A 46 12.91 13.32 -13.72
CA GLU A 46 11.68 12.72 -14.25
C GLU A 46 11.64 12.75 -15.78
N ASP A 47 12.28 13.74 -16.38
CA ASP A 47 12.23 13.99 -17.81
C ASP A 47 13.03 12.92 -18.59
N TYR A 48 12.34 12.25 -19.51
CA TYR A 48 12.95 11.25 -20.40
C TYR A 48 14.07 11.85 -21.26
N ALA A 49 13.93 13.12 -21.65
CA ALA A 49 14.94 13.85 -22.39
C ALA A 49 15.13 15.25 -21.79
N PRO A 50 15.98 15.39 -20.73
CA PRO A 50 16.23 16.65 -19.98
C PRO A 50 16.79 17.84 -20.78
N ARG A 51 16.80 17.76 -22.10
CA ARG A 51 17.30 18.77 -23.03
C ARG A 51 16.42 18.88 -24.28
N ASP A 52 15.27 18.20 -24.31
CA ASP A 52 14.35 18.12 -25.44
C ASP A 52 12.89 18.14 -24.94
N PRO A 53 12.26 19.33 -24.86
CA PRO A 53 10.95 19.50 -24.22
C PRO A 53 9.79 18.88 -25.01
N ASP A 54 10.09 18.28 -26.17
CA ASP A 54 9.13 17.56 -27.01
C ASP A 54 9.12 16.04 -26.71
N VAL A 55 10.01 15.53 -25.85
CA VAL A 55 10.16 14.10 -25.54
C VAL A 55 10.09 13.89 -24.04
N GLN A 56 8.96 13.34 -23.56
CA GLN A 56 8.68 13.17 -22.12
C GLN A 56 8.68 11.70 -21.69
N SER A 57 8.63 10.80 -22.66
CA SER A 57 8.69 9.37 -22.48
C SER A 57 9.37 8.72 -23.68
N ARG A 58 9.76 7.45 -23.53
CA ARG A 58 10.33 6.66 -24.63
C ARG A 58 9.40 6.56 -25.85
N GLU A 59 8.08 6.65 -25.66
CA GLU A 59 7.10 6.56 -26.74
C GLU A 59 7.10 7.79 -27.68
N ASP A 60 7.53 8.95 -27.17
CA ASP A 60 7.61 10.19 -27.95
C ASP A 60 8.72 10.12 -29.01
N LEU A 61 9.76 9.32 -28.77
CA LEU A 61 10.82 9.06 -29.76
C LEU A 61 10.32 8.33 -31.01
N ASP A 62 9.22 7.58 -30.90
CA ASP A 62 8.59 6.89 -32.03
C ASP A 62 7.53 7.74 -32.74
N SER A 63 7.25 8.96 -32.24
CA SER A 63 6.14 9.79 -32.71
C SER A 63 6.49 11.27 -32.91
N THR A 64 7.15 11.61 -34.02
CA THR A 64 7.19 13.03 -34.47
C THR A 64 5.84 13.45 -35.10
N PRO A 65 5.12 14.48 -34.59
CA PRO A 65 3.73 14.75 -34.99
C PRO A 65 3.57 15.87 -36.04
N THR A 66 2.38 15.96 -36.65
CA THR A 66 1.90 17.18 -37.35
C THR A 66 0.50 17.55 -36.83
N ALA A 67 0.42 18.77 -36.32
CA ALA A 67 -0.63 19.45 -35.55
C ALA A 67 -2.07 19.49 -36.11
N THR A 68 -3.06 19.75 -35.25
CA THR A 68 -3.82 21.04 -35.14
C THR A 68 -5.11 20.90 -34.30
N ALA A 69 -5.42 21.94 -33.50
CA ALA A 69 -6.47 22.04 -32.49
C ALA A 69 -7.86 22.61 -32.93
N GLU A 70 -8.83 22.46 -32.00
CA GLU A 70 -10.06 23.25 -31.68
C GLU A 70 -11.36 23.18 -32.54
N PRO A 71 -12.57 23.61 -32.07
CA PRO A 71 -13.11 23.80 -30.68
C PRO A 71 -14.61 23.37 -30.43
N THR A 72 -14.99 23.32 -29.13
CA THR A 72 -16.24 23.67 -28.37
C THR A 72 -17.68 23.49 -28.91
N GLU A 73 -18.62 22.94 -28.10
CA GLU A 73 -19.83 23.68 -27.62
C GLU A 73 -20.73 22.96 -26.57
N THR A 74 -21.19 23.81 -25.63
CA THR A 74 -22.14 23.69 -24.51
C THR A 74 -23.58 23.37 -24.90
N THR A 75 -24.42 22.77 -24.02
CA THR A 75 -25.84 23.17 -23.79
C THR A 75 -26.46 22.57 -22.50
N THR A 76 -27.41 23.33 -21.96
CA THR A 76 -28.01 23.45 -20.63
C THR A 76 -29.22 22.51 -20.31
N ARG A 77 -29.50 22.39 -19.00
CA ARG A 77 -30.67 21.83 -18.26
C ARG A 77 -32.06 22.35 -18.70
N PRO A 78 -33.22 21.73 -18.33
CA PRO A 78 -33.93 22.06 -17.06
C PRO A 78 -34.87 20.97 -16.39
N THR A 79 -35.00 21.08 -15.04
CA THR A 79 -36.17 20.93 -14.08
C THR A 79 -37.08 19.67 -14.07
N THR A 80 -37.46 19.00 -12.95
CA THR A 80 -38.50 19.41 -11.93
C THR A 80 -38.85 18.28 -10.91
N THR A 81 -38.84 18.58 -9.58
CA THR A 81 -39.78 18.29 -8.42
C THR A 81 -40.48 16.91 -8.26
N ALA A 82 -40.75 16.27 -7.10
CA ALA A 82 -40.45 16.29 -5.64
C ALA A 82 -41.10 15.00 -5.00
N PRO A 83 -41.52 14.96 -3.72
CA PRO A 83 -40.94 14.20 -2.60
C PRO A 83 -41.69 12.90 -2.22
N THR A 84 -41.04 12.00 -1.46
CA THR A 84 -41.76 10.91 -0.75
C THR A 84 -41.23 10.71 0.67
N THR A 85 -42.08 11.13 1.61
CA THR A 85 -42.39 10.63 2.96
C THR A 85 -41.49 9.55 3.58
N THR A 86 -40.76 9.94 4.63
CA THR A 86 -40.16 9.03 5.62
C THR A 86 -41.21 8.65 6.67
N THR A 87 -41.46 7.36 6.84
CA THR A 87 -42.26 6.82 7.93
C THR A 87 -41.31 6.32 9.01
N THR A 88 -41.33 7.00 10.16
CA THR A 88 -40.69 6.57 11.41
C THR A 88 -41.44 5.38 11.98
N THR A 89 -40.74 4.27 12.22
CA THR A 89 -41.22 3.18 13.08
C THR A 89 -40.26 3.09 14.26
N GLU A 90 -40.78 3.46 15.43
CA GLU A 90 -40.12 3.39 16.73
C GLU A 90 -40.27 1.97 17.28
N GLU A 91 -39.16 1.29 17.58
CA GLU A 91 -39.11 -0.04 18.19
C GLU A 91 -38.92 0.09 19.72
N PRO A 92 -39.51 -0.78 20.58
CA PRO A 92 -39.54 -0.57 22.02
C PRO A 92 -38.19 -0.89 22.71
N PRO A 93 -37.94 -0.35 23.91
CA PRO A 93 -36.61 -0.37 24.50
C PRO A 93 -36.23 -1.77 25.01
N SER A 94 -35.16 -2.32 24.44
CA SER A 94 -34.51 -3.55 24.88
C SER A 94 -33.17 -3.20 25.53
N GLN A 95 -33.10 -3.50 26.82
CA GLN A 95 -31.98 -3.50 27.76
C GLN A 95 -30.56 -3.26 27.18
N SER A 96 -30.05 -2.04 27.37
CA SER A 96 -28.63 -1.68 27.58
C SER A 96 -27.57 -2.44 26.75
N SER A 97 -27.68 -2.45 25.43
CA SER A 97 -26.50 -2.52 24.58
C SER A 97 -25.85 -1.13 24.55
N SER A 98 -24.55 -1.04 24.77
CA SER A 98 -23.81 0.17 24.42
C SER A 98 -23.99 0.42 22.90
N GLU A 99 -24.23 1.67 22.51
CA GLU A 99 -24.41 2.05 21.10
C GLU A 99 -23.23 1.52 20.27
N MET A 100 -23.53 0.79 19.20
CA MET A 100 -22.53 0.26 18.27
C MET A 100 -22.31 1.28 17.14
N LEU A 101 -21.05 1.45 16.74
CA LEU A 101 -20.69 2.18 15.53
C LEU A 101 -21.03 1.33 14.31
N ASN A 102 -21.65 1.95 13.30
CA ASN A 102 -21.84 1.34 11.97
C ASN A 102 -20.53 1.45 11.19
N ALA A 103 -20.14 0.39 10.49
CA ALA A 103 -18.92 0.32 9.68
C ALA A 103 -19.25 0.06 8.20
N THR A 104 -18.50 0.71 7.32
CA THR A 104 -18.58 0.50 5.87
C THR A 104 -17.42 -0.38 5.43
N VAL A 105 -17.73 -1.53 4.82
CA VAL A 105 -16.73 -2.46 4.28
C VAL A 105 -16.98 -2.72 2.80
N PRO A 106 -15.94 -3.04 2.01
CA PRO A 106 -16.11 -3.40 0.60
C PRO A 106 -17.17 -4.49 0.41
N SER A 107 -18.03 -4.32 -0.59
CA SER A 107 -19.21 -5.19 -0.78
C SER A 107 -18.86 -6.66 -1.00
N ALA A 108 -17.67 -6.94 -1.54
CA ALA A 108 -17.15 -8.26 -1.86
C ALA A 108 -16.21 -8.86 -0.78
N ARG A 109 -15.91 -8.14 0.32
CA ARG A 109 -14.95 -8.62 1.33
C ARG A 109 -15.62 -8.96 2.66
N THR A 110 -15.06 -9.92 3.39
CA THR A 110 -15.34 -10.08 4.82
C THR A 110 -14.96 -8.80 5.55
N GLY A 111 -15.73 -8.41 6.57
CA GLY A 111 -15.41 -7.27 7.40
C GLY A 111 -16.45 -6.98 8.48
N VAL A 112 -16.10 -6.08 9.40
CA VAL A 112 -16.99 -5.63 10.48
C VAL A 112 -18.08 -4.71 9.91
N THR A 113 -19.34 -4.92 10.32
CA THR A 113 -20.46 -4.05 9.94
C THR A 113 -20.93 -3.17 11.10
N HIS A 114 -20.80 -3.67 12.33
CA HIS A 114 -21.15 -2.94 13.54
C HIS A 114 -20.20 -3.35 14.67
N TYR A 115 -19.77 -2.42 15.52
CA TYR A 115 -18.96 -2.75 16.70
C TYR A 115 -19.12 -1.76 17.84
N ASN A 116 -18.87 -2.24 19.06
CA ASN A 116 -18.49 -1.42 20.21
C ASN A 116 -17.23 -2.02 20.85
N GLY A 117 -16.83 -1.56 22.04
CA GLY A 117 -15.65 -2.12 22.73
C GLY A 117 -15.77 -3.60 23.12
N ARG A 118 -16.99 -4.15 23.19
CA ARG A 118 -17.29 -5.48 23.78
C ARG A 118 -17.93 -6.47 22.80
N GLU A 119 -18.40 -6.02 21.66
CA GLU A 119 -19.11 -6.85 20.70
C GLU A 119 -18.91 -6.34 19.27
N LEU A 120 -18.73 -7.26 18.33
CA LEU A 120 -18.63 -6.99 16.91
C LEU A 120 -19.58 -7.88 16.12
N VAL A 121 -20.17 -7.33 15.06
CA VAL A 121 -20.86 -8.10 14.02
C VAL A 121 -19.98 -8.11 12.77
N VAL A 122 -19.57 -9.30 12.37
CA VAL A 122 -18.73 -9.53 11.19
C VAL A 122 -19.57 -10.17 10.10
N LYS A 123 -19.55 -9.57 8.91
CA LYS A 123 -20.17 -10.13 7.72
C LYS A 123 -19.12 -10.91 6.93
N VAL A 124 -19.15 -12.23 7.09
CA VAL A 124 -18.22 -13.19 6.46
C VAL A 124 -18.68 -13.52 5.05
N ARG A 125 -17.75 -13.41 4.11
CA ARG A 125 -17.90 -13.72 2.69
C ARG A 125 -16.82 -14.71 2.25
N ASP A 126 -16.80 -15.03 0.97
CA ASP A 126 -15.81 -15.92 0.33
C ASP A 126 -14.45 -15.28 0.08
N TYR A 127 -14.32 -13.97 0.28
CA TYR A 127 -13.06 -13.23 0.08
C TYR A 127 -12.71 -12.33 1.30
N PRO A 128 -11.45 -12.30 1.77
CA PRO A 128 -10.37 -13.23 1.39
C PRO A 128 -10.75 -14.70 1.67
N GLU A 129 -10.12 -15.63 0.93
CA GLU A 129 -10.35 -17.06 1.12
C GLU A 129 -9.96 -17.46 2.55
N ILE A 130 -10.90 -18.06 3.28
CA ILE A 130 -10.67 -18.59 4.62
C ILE A 130 -10.19 -20.04 4.47
N GLU A 131 -8.92 -20.29 4.79
CA GLU A 131 -8.30 -21.60 4.58
C GLU A 131 -8.77 -22.66 5.60
N GLN A 132 -9.30 -22.22 6.74
CA GLN A 132 -9.72 -23.09 7.83
C GLN A 132 -11.13 -23.65 7.57
N ASP A 133 -11.28 -24.97 7.51
CA ASP A 133 -12.59 -25.62 7.45
C ASP A 133 -12.67 -26.82 8.43
N PRO A 134 -13.42 -26.70 9.54
CA PRO A 134 -14.21 -25.52 9.91
C PRO A 134 -13.35 -24.40 10.54
N ALA A 135 -13.84 -23.16 10.47
CA ALA A 135 -13.20 -21.96 10.99
C ALA A 135 -13.83 -21.43 12.28
N ARG A 136 -13.10 -20.59 13.01
CA ARG A 136 -13.63 -19.64 14.00
C ARG A 136 -13.18 -18.24 13.64
N LEU A 137 -14.01 -17.24 13.94
CA LEU A 137 -13.54 -15.87 14.01
C LEU A 137 -12.88 -15.66 15.37
N ALA A 138 -11.71 -15.04 15.39
CA ALA A 138 -11.14 -14.44 16.59
C ALA A 138 -11.07 -12.93 16.41
N VAL A 139 -11.44 -12.22 17.47
CA VAL A 139 -11.29 -10.77 17.57
C VAL A 139 -10.25 -10.47 18.63
N ILE A 140 -9.29 -9.62 18.30
CA ILE A 140 -8.22 -9.18 19.19
C ILE A 140 -8.31 -7.65 19.28
N THR A 141 -8.47 -7.13 20.49
CA THR A 141 -8.45 -5.69 20.74
C THR A 141 -7.09 -5.29 21.28
N SER A 142 -6.40 -4.43 20.53
CA SER A 142 -5.05 -3.97 20.88
C SER A 142 -4.96 -2.45 20.79
N GLY A 143 -3.92 -1.87 21.40
CA GLY A 143 -3.53 -0.49 21.12
C GLY A 143 -3.27 -0.29 19.62
N PHE A 144 -3.74 0.81 19.06
CA PHE A 144 -3.49 1.14 17.65
C PHE A 144 -2.13 1.83 17.50
N PRO A 145 -1.31 1.52 16.47
CA PRO A 145 -1.56 0.52 15.42
C PRO A 145 -1.05 -0.90 15.75
N ASP A 146 -0.09 -1.04 16.66
CA ASP A 146 0.53 -2.31 17.06
C ASP A 146 0.93 -2.31 18.55
N GLY A 147 -0.05 -1.97 19.40
CA GLY A 147 0.11 -1.93 20.85
C GLY A 147 -0.20 -3.26 21.53
N GLU A 148 -0.16 -3.28 22.86
CA GLU A 148 -0.47 -4.49 23.63
C GLU A 148 -1.93 -4.94 23.45
N THR A 149 -2.17 -6.23 23.63
CA THR A 149 -3.51 -6.82 23.60
C THR A 149 -4.23 -6.60 24.92
N TYR A 150 -5.40 -5.98 24.86
CA TYR A 150 -6.25 -5.66 26.00
C TYR A 150 -7.39 -6.66 26.20
N ALA A 151 -7.94 -7.15 25.09
CA ALA A 151 -9.09 -8.03 25.11
C ALA A 151 -9.12 -8.96 23.91
N SER A 152 -9.85 -10.07 24.03
CA SER A 152 -10.05 -10.98 22.90
C SER A 152 -11.39 -11.72 22.99
N GLY A 153 -11.82 -12.26 21.87
CA GLY A 153 -13.07 -13.00 21.73
C GLY A 153 -12.99 -14.01 20.59
N ARG A 154 -13.88 -15.01 20.61
CA ARG A 154 -14.02 -15.95 19.48
C ARG A 154 -15.46 -16.34 19.23
N SER A 155 -15.79 -16.62 17.98
CA SER A 155 -17.09 -17.17 17.59
C SER A 155 -17.20 -18.66 17.91
N GLU A 156 -18.42 -19.19 17.79
CA GLU A 156 -18.62 -20.62 17.52
C GLU A 156 -17.98 -21.02 16.18
N THR A 157 -17.71 -22.31 16.04
CA THR A 157 -17.16 -22.91 14.81
C THR A 157 -18.17 -22.79 13.66
N PHE A 158 -17.72 -22.39 12.46
CA PHE A 158 -18.55 -22.27 11.25
C PHE A 158 -17.83 -22.81 10.01
N THR A 159 -18.60 -23.16 8.98
CA THR A 159 -18.07 -23.46 7.64
C THR A 159 -17.97 -22.17 6.84
N PRO A 160 -16.79 -21.77 6.33
CA PRO A 160 -16.64 -20.58 5.52
C PRO A 160 -17.53 -20.58 4.27
N PRO A 161 -18.08 -19.42 3.87
CA PRO A 161 -18.78 -19.28 2.59
C PRO A 161 -17.81 -19.55 1.43
N SER A 162 -18.27 -20.31 0.43
CA SER A 162 -17.59 -20.46 -0.86
C SER A 162 -18.14 -19.46 -1.89
N ASN A 163 -17.46 -19.33 -3.04
CA ASN A 163 -17.92 -18.46 -4.11
C ASN A 163 -19.35 -18.78 -4.55
N GLY A 164 -20.22 -17.77 -4.45
CA GLY A 164 -21.65 -17.85 -4.77
C GLY A 164 -22.55 -18.18 -3.58
N ASP A 165 -21.99 -18.46 -2.40
CA ASP A 165 -22.78 -18.61 -1.17
C ASP A 165 -23.23 -17.24 -0.64
N ASP A 166 -24.36 -17.24 0.06
CA ASP A 166 -24.82 -16.04 0.77
C ASP A 166 -23.86 -15.69 1.93
N PRO A 167 -23.57 -14.39 2.16
CA PRO A 167 -22.77 -13.96 3.30
C PRO A 167 -23.37 -14.41 4.64
N ARG A 168 -22.51 -14.68 5.62
CA ARG A 168 -22.90 -15.01 6.99
C ARG A 168 -22.62 -13.85 7.92
N GLU A 169 -23.55 -13.55 8.83
CA GLU A 169 -23.29 -12.61 9.92
C GLU A 169 -22.97 -13.39 11.19
N ILE A 170 -21.83 -13.06 11.80
CA ILE A 170 -21.33 -13.70 13.01
C ILE A 170 -21.06 -12.61 14.04
N THR A 171 -21.63 -12.76 15.22
CA THR A 171 -21.38 -11.89 16.36
C THR A 171 -20.27 -12.47 17.23
N VAL A 172 -19.31 -11.63 17.61
CA VAL A 172 -18.21 -12.01 18.51
C VAL A 172 -18.19 -11.06 19.71
N SER A 173 -18.33 -11.62 20.90
CA SER A 173 -18.15 -10.89 22.16
C SER A 173 -16.68 -10.89 22.55
N VAL A 174 -16.20 -9.78 23.10
CA VAL A 174 -14.81 -9.51 23.45
C VAL A 174 -14.70 -9.29 24.97
N GLU A 175 -13.82 -10.07 25.60
CA GLU A 175 -13.58 -10.06 27.04
C GLU A 175 -12.14 -9.62 27.35
N GLY A 176 -11.98 -8.79 28.39
CA GLY A 176 -10.71 -8.19 28.77
C GLY A 176 -10.86 -6.82 29.41
N ASP A 177 -9.74 -6.23 29.81
CA ASP A 177 -9.68 -4.90 30.43
C ASP A 177 -9.27 -3.89 29.37
N LEU A 178 -10.22 -3.07 28.94
CA LEU A 178 -10.01 -2.08 27.89
C LEU A 178 -9.55 -0.75 28.50
N PRO A 179 -8.53 -0.08 27.94
CA PRO A 179 -8.06 1.21 28.41
C PRO A 179 -9.06 2.33 28.07
N GLU A 180 -9.23 3.30 28.98
CA GLU A 180 -10.09 4.47 28.73
C GLU A 180 -9.38 5.58 27.96
N ASP A 181 -8.08 5.77 28.19
CA ASP A 181 -7.31 6.91 27.66
C ASP A 181 -6.47 6.56 26.41
N GLU A 182 -6.58 5.33 25.90
CA GLU A 182 -5.78 4.86 24.78
C GLU A 182 -6.60 4.59 23.52
N ARG A 183 -5.98 4.88 22.38
CA ARG A 183 -6.52 4.54 21.07
C ARG A 183 -6.36 3.04 20.83
N ILE A 184 -7.47 2.35 20.62
CA ILE A 184 -7.52 0.91 20.40
C ILE A 184 -8.25 0.58 19.10
N PHE A 185 -8.07 -0.63 18.61
CA PHE A 185 -8.79 -1.14 17.45
C PHE A 185 -9.03 -2.65 17.57
N HIS A 186 -9.98 -3.16 16.80
CA HIS A 186 -10.27 -4.59 16.73
C HIS A 186 -9.66 -5.18 15.46
N SER A 187 -8.80 -6.17 15.61
CA SER A 187 -8.36 -7.05 14.52
C SER A 187 -9.28 -8.26 14.41
N ILE A 188 -9.74 -8.59 13.20
CA ILE A 188 -10.58 -9.75 12.91
C ILE A 188 -9.78 -10.75 12.09
N VAL A 189 -9.67 -11.97 12.60
CA VAL A 189 -8.97 -13.08 11.93
C VAL A 189 -9.80 -14.35 11.92
N ALA A 190 -9.61 -15.21 10.93
CA ALA A 190 -10.04 -16.60 10.99
C ALA A 190 -8.91 -17.48 11.52
N ILE A 191 -9.28 -18.42 12.40
CA ILE A 191 -8.39 -19.39 13.03
C ILE A 191 -8.99 -20.80 12.94
N PRO A 192 -8.17 -21.86 13.04
CA PRO A 192 -8.69 -23.22 13.15
C PRO A 192 -9.49 -23.40 14.45
N ASP A 193 -10.25 -24.50 14.55
CA ASP A 193 -10.96 -24.87 15.78
C ASP A 193 -10.00 -25.32 16.90
N LYS A 194 -9.26 -24.35 17.45
CA LYS A 194 -8.27 -24.48 18.52
C LYS A 194 -8.40 -23.33 19.51
N GLU A 195 -7.72 -23.44 20.65
CA GLU A 195 -7.51 -22.28 21.53
C GLU A 195 -6.59 -21.27 20.85
N ILE A 196 -6.87 -19.98 20.99
CA ILE A 196 -6.09 -18.91 20.32
C ILE A 196 -4.59 -18.98 20.68
N SER A 197 -4.28 -19.40 21.91
CA SER A 197 -2.90 -19.59 22.39
C SER A 197 -2.15 -20.75 21.73
N GLU A 198 -2.85 -21.61 20.99
CA GLU A 198 -2.29 -22.78 20.28
C GLU A 198 -2.21 -22.58 18.76
N VAL A 199 -2.68 -21.43 18.25
CA VAL A 199 -2.69 -21.08 16.84
C VAL A 199 -1.36 -20.40 16.49
N SER A 200 -0.64 -20.91 15.49
CA SER A 200 0.53 -20.21 14.95
C SER A 200 0.12 -19.12 13.96
N ALA A 201 0.98 -18.13 13.72
CA ALA A 201 0.70 -17.05 12.76
C ALA A 201 0.39 -17.58 11.34
N GLU A 202 1.02 -18.70 10.93
CA GLU A 202 0.79 -19.36 9.64
C GLU A 202 -0.61 -19.98 9.52
N GLU A 203 -1.29 -20.23 10.63
CA GLU A 203 -2.65 -20.81 10.66
C GLU A 203 -3.75 -19.72 10.69
N VAL A 204 -3.38 -18.45 10.60
CA VAL A 204 -4.28 -17.30 10.73
C VAL A 204 -4.54 -16.68 9.36
N THR A 205 -5.82 -16.44 9.05
CA THR A 205 -6.22 -15.62 7.89
C THR A 205 -6.72 -14.27 8.41
N ARG A 206 -6.06 -13.17 8.06
CA ARG A 206 -6.54 -11.83 8.41
C ARG A 206 -7.75 -11.46 7.55
N LEU A 207 -8.81 -10.93 8.17
CA LEU A 207 -10.09 -10.71 7.50
C LEU A 207 -10.52 -9.24 7.45
N GLY A 208 -10.13 -8.46 8.45
CA GLY A 208 -10.60 -7.10 8.62
C GLY A 208 -10.04 -6.47 9.88
N GLU A 209 -10.22 -5.16 10.02
CA GLU A 209 -10.06 -4.45 11.28
C GLU A 209 -11.13 -3.36 11.43
N SER A 210 -11.40 -2.92 12.65
CA SER A 210 -12.17 -1.69 12.87
C SER A 210 -11.28 -0.47 12.63
N ALA A 211 -11.88 0.70 12.39
CA ALA A 211 -11.16 1.96 12.60
C ALA A 211 -10.69 2.05 14.05
N ALA A 212 -9.68 2.90 14.27
CA ALA A 212 -9.24 3.21 15.62
C ALA A 212 -10.33 3.96 16.40
N PHE A 213 -10.49 3.63 17.67
CA PHE A 213 -11.49 4.21 18.55
C PHE A 213 -11.00 4.34 19.99
N LYS A 214 -11.70 5.14 20.79
CA LYS A 214 -11.51 5.29 22.24
C LYS A 214 -12.79 4.97 23.00
N LEU A 215 -12.64 4.60 24.27
CA LEU A 215 -13.78 4.48 25.17
C LEU A 215 -14.22 5.87 25.65
N ASN A 216 -15.53 6.06 25.70
CA ASN A 216 -16.16 7.21 26.33
C ASN A 216 -17.22 6.68 27.31
N GLY A 217 -16.77 6.33 28.52
CA GLY A 217 -17.57 5.60 29.50
C GLY A 217 -17.98 4.22 28.99
N THR A 218 -19.28 4.00 28.77
CA THR A 218 -19.80 2.74 28.21
C THR A 218 -19.94 2.75 26.68
N SER A 219 -19.76 3.90 26.04
CA SER A 219 -19.79 4.08 24.59
C SER A 219 -18.37 4.11 24.00
N ILE A 220 -18.28 4.11 22.67
CA ILE A 220 -17.02 4.31 21.96
C ILE A 220 -17.15 5.47 20.96
N GLU A 221 -16.03 6.10 20.62
CA GLU A 221 -15.93 7.11 19.58
C GLU A 221 -14.75 6.82 18.67
N ARG A 222 -14.89 7.05 17.35
CA ARG A 222 -13.76 6.95 16.42
C ARG A 222 -12.70 7.96 16.79
N ASP A 223 -11.46 7.51 16.75
CA ASP A 223 -10.27 8.29 17.08
C ASP A 223 -9.15 7.84 16.14
N GLU A 224 -9.30 8.14 14.85
CA GLU A 224 -8.26 7.85 13.85
C GLU A 224 -7.14 8.89 13.94
N PRO A 225 -5.87 8.53 13.64
CA PRO A 225 -4.79 9.50 13.56
C PRO A 225 -5.02 10.51 12.42
N ASP A 226 -4.77 11.79 12.70
CA ASP A 226 -4.92 12.89 11.72
C ASP A 226 -3.94 12.80 10.53
N TYR A 227 -2.93 11.93 10.60
CA TYR A 227 -1.97 11.72 9.51
C TYR A 227 -2.40 10.63 8.53
N LEU A 228 -3.49 9.90 8.80
CA LEU A 228 -4.03 8.97 7.80
C LEU A 228 -4.47 9.78 6.58
N PRO A 229 -4.10 9.36 5.37
CA PRO A 229 -4.42 10.13 4.18
C PRO A 229 -5.91 10.01 3.84
N ASP A 230 -6.49 11.11 3.38
CA ASP A 230 -7.90 11.20 2.97
C ASP A 230 -8.17 10.45 1.65
N GLU A 231 -9.43 10.24 1.29
CA GLU A 231 -9.81 9.78 -0.06
C GLU A 231 -9.20 10.65 -1.17
N ASP A 232 -8.77 10.02 -2.26
CA ASP A 232 -8.16 10.68 -3.41
C ASP A 232 -8.52 9.97 -4.72
N GLU A 233 -8.58 10.72 -5.82
CA GLU A 233 -8.92 10.22 -7.16
C GLU A 233 -8.26 11.08 -8.24
N THR A 234 -7.46 10.43 -9.08
CA THR A 234 -6.85 10.96 -10.29
C THR A 234 -7.22 10.08 -11.49
N ASP A 235 -6.69 10.37 -12.67
CA ASP A 235 -6.93 9.54 -13.85
C ASP A 235 -6.29 8.14 -13.76
N SER A 236 -5.19 7.99 -12.99
CA SER A 236 -4.40 6.76 -12.89
C SER A 236 -4.40 6.12 -11.49
N PHE A 237 -4.97 6.78 -10.49
CA PHE A 237 -4.98 6.34 -9.10
C PHE A 237 -6.29 6.69 -8.39
N SER A 238 -6.77 5.81 -7.51
CA SER A 238 -7.78 6.18 -6.51
C SER A 238 -7.53 5.50 -5.17
N ARG A 239 -7.83 6.23 -4.09
CA ARG A 239 -7.82 5.74 -2.71
C ARG A 239 -9.21 5.92 -2.12
N VAL A 240 -9.86 4.80 -1.83
CA VAL A 240 -11.18 4.77 -1.18
C VAL A 240 -11.03 4.29 0.25
N GLU A 241 -11.61 5.03 1.19
CA GLU A 241 -11.58 4.70 2.60
C GLU A 241 -12.70 3.75 3.00
N HIS A 242 -12.32 2.78 3.83
CA HIS A 242 -13.23 1.84 4.46
C HIS A 242 -12.89 1.71 5.94
N GLU A 243 -13.78 1.05 6.69
CA GLU A 243 -13.54 0.77 8.09
C GLU A 243 -12.20 0.01 8.24
N GLY A 244 -11.24 0.64 8.93
CA GLY A 244 -9.92 0.05 9.18
C GLY A 244 -9.04 -0.17 7.94
N SER A 245 -9.38 0.38 6.77
CA SER A 245 -8.65 0.04 5.55
C SER A 245 -8.75 1.07 4.42
N PHE A 246 -7.84 0.93 3.47
CA PHE A 246 -7.84 1.61 2.17
C PHE A 246 -7.98 0.57 1.05
N ASN A 247 -8.81 0.88 0.05
CA ASN A 247 -8.71 0.27 -1.27
C ASN A 247 -7.95 1.25 -2.16
N LEU A 248 -6.82 0.80 -2.70
CA LEU A 248 -6.03 1.54 -3.67
C LEU A 248 -6.22 0.88 -5.03
N ASP A 249 -6.54 1.66 -6.05
CA ASP A 249 -6.62 1.19 -7.43
C ASP A 249 -5.70 2.05 -8.29
N TYR A 250 -4.79 1.39 -9.01
CA TYR A 250 -3.83 1.98 -9.93
C TYR A 250 -4.12 1.52 -11.35
N SER A 251 -3.77 2.33 -12.34
CA SER A 251 -3.79 1.95 -13.75
C SER A 251 -2.65 2.58 -14.52
N GLY A 252 -2.20 1.88 -15.55
CA GLY A 252 -1.15 2.33 -16.45
C GLY A 252 -1.01 1.40 -17.63
N SER A 253 0.10 1.49 -18.35
CA SER A 253 0.39 0.62 -19.48
C SER A 253 1.81 0.07 -19.41
N THR A 254 2.01 -1.13 -19.95
CA THR A 254 3.32 -1.77 -20.09
C THR A 254 3.40 -2.36 -21.48
N ASN A 255 4.40 -1.95 -22.27
CA ASN A 255 4.57 -2.39 -23.66
C ASN A 255 3.28 -2.26 -24.51
N GLY A 256 2.55 -1.15 -24.33
CA GLY A 256 1.28 -0.88 -25.03
C GLY A 256 0.09 -1.73 -24.56
N ARG A 257 0.22 -2.42 -23.42
CA ARG A 257 -0.88 -3.14 -22.77
C ARG A 257 -1.32 -2.40 -21.51
N GLU A 258 -2.56 -1.94 -21.51
CA GLU A 258 -3.22 -1.38 -20.34
C GLU A 258 -3.36 -2.41 -19.22
N TRP A 259 -3.16 -1.97 -17.98
CA TRP A 259 -3.32 -2.77 -16.78
C TRP A 259 -4.04 -2.00 -15.67
N SER A 260 -4.60 -2.77 -14.74
CA SER A 260 -5.14 -2.24 -13.48
C SER A 260 -4.64 -3.07 -12.30
N ALA A 261 -4.31 -2.41 -11.20
CA ALA A 261 -3.77 -3.03 -10.00
C ALA A 261 -4.53 -2.52 -8.77
N GLY A 262 -5.28 -3.43 -8.12
CA GLY A 262 -6.04 -3.11 -6.91
C GLY A 262 -5.39 -3.71 -5.66
N ILE A 263 -4.98 -2.88 -4.72
CA ILE A 263 -4.29 -3.26 -3.48
C ILE A 263 -5.13 -2.84 -2.27
N TYR A 264 -5.26 -3.75 -1.30
CA TYR A 264 -5.99 -3.50 -0.05
C TYR A 264 -5.02 -3.35 1.11
N PHE A 265 -5.03 -2.18 1.75
CA PHE A 265 -4.18 -1.89 2.90
C PHE A 265 -5.00 -1.77 4.17
N TYR A 266 -4.47 -2.31 5.26
CA TYR A 266 -4.98 -2.04 6.60
C TYR A 266 -4.43 -0.72 7.10
N LYS A 267 -5.27 0.11 7.72
CA LYS A 267 -4.87 1.40 8.28
C LYS A 267 -3.81 1.21 9.37
N SER A 268 -3.89 0.13 10.15
CA SER A 268 -2.85 -0.24 11.11
C SER A 268 -1.50 -0.51 10.45
N ALA A 269 -1.45 -1.18 9.29
CA ALA A 269 -0.19 -1.49 8.60
C ALA A 269 0.53 -0.20 8.13
N TYR A 270 -0.23 0.74 7.56
CA TYR A 270 0.29 2.07 7.22
C TYR A 270 0.78 2.82 8.47
N ALA A 271 -0.04 2.86 9.52
CA ALA A 271 0.30 3.56 10.76
C ALA A 271 1.50 2.96 11.49
N THR A 272 1.72 1.64 11.43
CA THR A 272 2.92 0.99 11.96
C THR A 272 4.16 1.48 11.22
N MET A 273 4.15 1.47 9.88
CA MET A 273 5.27 1.97 9.07
C MET A 273 5.49 3.46 9.27
N ARG A 274 4.42 4.24 9.44
CA ARG A 274 4.52 5.66 9.78
C ARG A 274 5.27 5.89 11.11
N SER A 275 5.07 4.99 12.08
CA SER A 275 5.67 5.07 13.41
C SER A 275 7.09 4.50 13.52
N GLU A 276 7.60 3.87 12.47
CA GLU A 276 8.96 3.34 12.44
C GLU A 276 9.99 4.48 12.64
N PRO A 277 11.08 4.21 13.39
CA PRO A 277 12.15 5.19 13.55
C PRO A 277 12.77 5.61 12.20
N ARG A 278 13.01 6.92 12.07
CA ARG A 278 13.71 7.55 10.94
C ARG A 278 15.20 7.70 11.24
N GLY A 279 15.97 8.18 10.24
CA GLY A 279 17.42 8.38 10.34
C GLY A 279 18.22 7.11 10.07
N ARG A 280 17.77 6.36 9.05
CA ARG A 280 18.37 5.10 8.59
C ARG A 280 19.14 5.35 7.30
N ASP A 281 20.11 4.49 7.01
CA ASP A 281 20.64 4.41 5.65
C ASP A 281 19.57 3.80 4.71
N TYR A 282 19.56 4.17 3.43
CA TYR A 282 18.47 3.80 2.52
C TYR A 282 18.30 2.27 2.34
N ASP A 283 19.39 1.51 2.40
CA ASP A 283 19.34 0.03 2.35
C ASP A 283 18.60 -0.57 3.55
N GLU A 284 18.63 0.08 4.71
CA GLU A 284 17.92 -0.40 5.89
C GLU A 284 16.39 -0.30 5.71
N TYR A 285 15.88 0.60 4.87
CA TYR A 285 14.44 0.64 4.56
C TYR A 285 13.99 -0.61 3.80
N VAL A 286 14.80 -1.04 2.83
CA VAL A 286 14.58 -2.31 2.10
C VAL A 286 14.72 -3.50 3.06
N ALA A 287 15.73 -3.50 3.93
CA ALA A 287 15.92 -4.55 4.93
C ALA A 287 14.73 -4.65 5.90
N VAL A 288 14.18 -3.53 6.36
CA VAL A 288 12.98 -3.51 7.21
C VAL A 288 11.78 -4.07 6.48
N ALA A 289 11.51 -3.62 5.24
CA ALA A 289 10.41 -4.11 4.42
C ALA A 289 10.50 -5.62 4.13
N ASN A 290 11.71 -6.15 3.97
CA ASN A 290 11.96 -7.58 3.86
C ASN A 290 11.71 -8.29 5.20
N SER A 291 12.24 -7.77 6.30
CA SER A 291 12.19 -8.43 7.62
C SER A 291 10.79 -8.50 8.23
N ASN A 292 9.92 -7.52 7.93
CA ASN A 292 8.55 -7.48 8.43
C ASN A 292 7.54 -8.20 7.52
N GLY A 293 7.99 -8.67 6.34
CA GLY A 293 7.18 -9.41 5.36
C GLY A 293 6.38 -8.52 4.39
N ASN A 294 6.49 -7.19 4.49
CA ASN A 294 5.76 -6.27 3.62
C ASN A 294 6.24 -6.39 2.16
N ALA A 295 7.54 -6.53 1.94
CA ALA A 295 8.13 -6.69 0.61
C ALA A 295 7.61 -7.95 -0.09
N GLU A 296 7.61 -9.10 0.60
CA GLU A 296 7.10 -10.38 0.08
C GLU A 296 5.61 -10.31 -0.25
N ALA A 297 4.80 -9.70 0.64
CA ALA A 297 3.37 -9.54 0.39
C ALA A 297 3.09 -8.62 -0.81
N LEU A 298 3.81 -7.51 -0.95
CA LEU A 298 3.70 -6.62 -2.11
C LEU A 298 4.14 -7.32 -3.40
N ALA A 299 5.26 -8.04 -3.35
CA ALA A 299 5.78 -8.81 -4.48
C ALA A 299 4.79 -9.86 -4.97
N GLY A 300 4.20 -10.66 -4.10
CA GLY A 300 3.22 -11.66 -4.53
C GLY A 300 1.87 -11.07 -4.96
N ILE A 301 1.46 -9.90 -4.41
CA ILE A 301 0.32 -9.14 -4.93
C ILE A 301 0.59 -8.69 -6.38
N LEU A 302 1.73 -8.07 -6.63
CA LEU A 302 2.07 -7.53 -7.96
C LEU A 302 2.37 -8.65 -8.96
N ASP A 303 2.99 -9.76 -8.55
CA ASP A 303 3.17 -10.93 -9.41
C ASP A 303 1.82 -11.51 -9.87
N SER A 304 0.88 -11.71 -8.93
CA SER A 304 -0.47 -12.18 -9.26
C SER A 304 -1.23 -11.17 -10.12
N THR A 305 -1.06 -9.88 -9.84
CA THR A 305 -1.69 -8.80 -10.62
C THR A 305 -1.14 -8.75 -12.04
N ALA A 306 0.17 -8.96 -12.22
CA ALA A 306 0.80 -9.05 -13.53
C ALA A 306 0.20 -10.22 -14.34
N GLU A 307 0.03 -11.40 -13.72
CA GLU A 307 -0.61 -12.56 -14.36
C GLU A 307 -2.06 -12.30 -14.74
N ASP A 308 -2.84 -11.64 -13.87
CA ASP A 308 -4.23 -11.28 -14.12
C ASP A 308 -4.37 -10.30 -15.30
N ASN A 309 -3.38 -9.40 -15.48
CA ASN A 309 -3.25 -8.51 -16.64
C ASN A 309 -2.57 -9.19 -17.85
N GLY A 310 -2.21 -10.46 -17.72
CA GLY A 310 -1.69 -11.33 -18.78
C GLY A 310 -0.19 -11.20 -19.08
N PHE A 311 0.59 -10.63 -18.17
CA PHE A 311 2.04 -10.67 -18.21
C PHE A 311 2.50 -12.02 -17.63
N GLU A 312 2.94 -12.94 -18.49
CA GLU A 312 3.18 -14.34 -18.09
C GLU A 312 4.68 -14.65 -17.90
N SER A 313 5.57 -14.00 -18.66
CA SER A 313 7.01 -14.25 -18.57
C SER A 313 7.66 -13.46 -17.44
N LYS A 314 8.79 -13.98 -16.91
CA LYS A 314 9.56 -13.30 -15.85
C LYS A 314 9.93 -11.86 -16.24
N ARG A 315 10.32 -11.65 -17.50
CA ARG A 315 10.69 -10.33 -18.03
C ARG A 315 9.49 -9.37 -18.06
N GLU A 316 8.35 -9.82 -18.61
CA GLU A 316 7.14 -9.00 -18.68
C GLU A 316 6.63 -8.60 -17.29
N LYS A 317 6.71 -9.50 -16.30
CA LYS A 317 6.30 -9.17 -14.93
C LYS A 317 7.20 -8.13 -14.28
N VAL A 318 8.51 -8.19 -14.53
CA VAL A 318 9.46 -7.16 -14.04
C VAL A 318 9.19 -5.82 -14.72
N GLU A 319 8.99 -5.81 -16.04
CA GLU A 319 8.62 -4.59 -16.77
C GLU A 319 7.32 -4.00 -16.22
N PHE A 320 6.30 -4.83 -15.95
CA PHE A 320 5.07 -4.40 -15.29
C PHE A 320 5.31 -3.76 -13.92
N VAL A 321 6.16 -4.35 -13.07
CA VAL A 321 6.46 -3.78 -11.75
C VAL A 321 7.20 -2.44 -11.88
N ILE A 322 8.13 -2.33 -12.82
CA ILE A 322 8.84 -1.07 -13.10
C ILE A 322 7.84 0.00 -13.53
N ASP A 323 7.00 -0.27 -14.53
CA ASP A 323 6.01 0.69 -15.02
C ASP A 323 4.95 1.02 -13.95
N PHE A 324 4.60 0.06 -13.09
CA PHE A 324 3.73 0.30 -11.94
C PHE A 324 4.34 1.30 -10.97
N VAL A 325 5.61 1.15 -10.60
CA VAL A 325 6.29 2.10 -9.72
C VAL A 325 6.45 3.47 -10.40
N GLN A 326 6.82 3.50 -11.68
CA GLN A 326 6.95 4.74 -12.46
C GLN A 326 5.62 5.47 -12.67
N SER A 327 4.48 4.79 -12.50
CA SER A 327 3.15 5.42 -12.60
C SER A 327 2.77 6.25 -11.38
N LEU A 328 3.53 6.15 -10.27
CA LEU A 328 3.30 6.93 -9.07
C LEU A 328 3.67 8.40 -9.32
N PRO A 329 2.85 9.36 -8.85
CA PRO A 329 3.21 10.78 -8.87
C PRO A 329 4.53 11.06 -8.14
N TYR A 330 5.43 11.80 -8.79
CA TYR A 330 6.63 12.29 -8.12
C TYR A 330 6.32 13.54 -7.30
N VAL A 331 6.73 13.53 -6.03
CA VAL A 331 6.53 14.66 -5.10
C VAL A 331 7.72 14.75 -4.15
N THR A 332 8.46 15.87 -4.20
CA THR A 332 9.60 16.11 -3.31
C THR A 332 9.21 16.33 -1.85
N ASP A 333 10.10 15.97 -0.93
CA ASP A 333 9.87 16.04 0.52
C ASP A 333 9.60 17.44 1.09
N ASP A 334 10.24 18.46 0.52
CA ASP A 334 9.98 19.87 0.84
C ASP A 334 8.51 20.25 0.63
N VAL A 335 7.87 19.66 -0.38
CA VAL A 335 6.48 19.90 -0.74
C VAL A 335 5.55 18.92 -0.03
N SER A 336 5.99 17.67 0.16
CA SER A 336 5.16 16.58 0.69
C SER A 336 5.02 16.64 2.23
N ARG A 337 6.10 16.95 2.97
CA ARG A 337 6.14 16.87 4.44
C ARG A 337 6.82 18.05 5.14
N GLY A 338 7.52 18.93 4.41
CA GLY A 338 8.15 20.13 4.97
C GLY A 338 9.37 19.86 5.86
N TYR A 339 10.08 18.76 5.58
CA TYR A 339 11.39 18.40 6.14
C TYR A 339 12.37 18.26 4.97
N ASP A 340 13.64 18.60 5.19
CA ASP A 340 14.67 18.50 4.15
C ASP A 340 14.90 17.03 3.67
N GLU A 341 14.53 16.01 4.47
CA GLU A 341 14.60 14.58 4.08
C GLU A 341 13.67 13.69 4.95
N TYR A 342 12.73 12.98 4.34
CA TYR A 342 11.75 12.05 4.94
C TYR A 342 11.59 10.78 4.06
N PRO A 343 12.55 9.84 4.07
CA PRO A 343 12.40 8.62 3.29
C PRO A 343 11.25 7.76 3.82
N LYS A 344 10.40 7.30 2.90
CA LYS A 344 9.21 6.50 3.14
C LYS A 344 9.52 5.01 3.03
N PHE A 345 8.82 4.22 3.84
CA PHE A 345 8.78 2.78 3.63
C PHE A 345 7.89 2.44 2.43
N PRO A 346 8.08 1.28 1.76
CA PRO A 346 7.27 0.85 0.61
C PRO A 346 5.74 0.92 0.84
N THR A 347 5.28 0.68 2.06
CA THR A 347 3.85 0.81 2.43
C THR A 347 3.40 2.26 2.49
N GLU A 348 4.24 3.18 2.97
CA GLU A 348 3.93 4.61 2.97
C GLU A 348 3.87 5.14 1.53
N THR A 349 4.89 4.88 0.71
CA THR A 349 4.96 5.30 -0.71
C THR A 349 3.71 4.89 -1.49
N LEU A 350 3.24 3.65 -1.31
CA LEU A 350 2.01 3.18 -1.96
C LEU A 350 0.74 3.78 -1.35
N VAL A 351 0.61 3.86 -0.03
CA VAL A 351 -0.64 4.36 0.57
C VAL A 351 -0.80 5.85 0.35
N ASP A 352 0.28 6.62 0.41
CA ASP A 352 0.28 8.05 0.09
C ASP A 352 0.10 8.26 -1.42
N SER A 353 0.59 7.32 -2.25
CA SER A 353 0.63 7.39 -3.72
C SER A 353 1.43 8.59 -4.20
N ASP A 354 2.56 8.81 -3.53
CA ASP A 354 3.55 9.83 -3.83
C ASP A 354 4.94 9.38 -3.33
N GLY A 355 5.99 10.00 -3.85
CA GLY A 355 7.37 9.75 -3.45
C GLY A 355 8.35 10.55 -4.30
N ASP A 356 9.55 10.74 -3.78
CA ASP A 356 10.69 11.22 -4.55
C ASP A 356 11.60 10.05 -4.96
N CYS A 357 12.86 10.33 -5.29
CA CYS A 357 13.73 9.38 -5.98
C CYS A 357 14.13 8.19 -5.11
N GLU A 358 14.38 8.42 -3.83
CA GLU A 358 14.72 7.37 -2.87
C GLU A 358 13.50 6.50 -2.56
N ASP A 359 12.32 7.10 -2.41
CA ASP A 359 11.09 6.40 -2.07
C ASP A 359 10.73 5.36 -3.14
N THR A 360 10.77 5.77 -4.41
CA THR A 360 10.44 4.90 -5.54
C THR A 360 11.52 3.85 -5.80
N ALA A 361 12.80 4.19 -5.59
CA ALA A 361 13.90 3.23 -5.68
C ALA A 361 13.84 2.16 -4.56
N ILE A 362 13.57 2.57 -3.32
CA ILE A 362 13.37 1.67 -2.17
C ILE A 362 12.18 0.74 -2.42
N LEU A 363 11.06 1.28 -2.91
CA LEU A 363 9.86 0.52 -3.25
C LEU A 363 10.17 -0.56 -4.30
N LEU A 364 10.79 -0.16 -5.43
CA LEU A 364 11.10 -1.08 -6.52
C LEU A 364 12.09 -2.17 -6.08
N ALA A 365 13.17 -1.79 -5.40
CA ALA A 365 14.17 -2.73 -4.89
C ALA A 365 13.54 -3.75 -3.92
N SER A 366 12.71 -3.29 -2.98
CA SER A 366 12.00 -4.15 -2.03
C SER A 366 11.13 -5.19 -2.75
N ILE A 367 10.34 -4.77 -3.73
CA ILE A 367 9.44 -5.67 -4.47
C ILE A 367 10.22 -6.70 -5.29
N LEU A 368 11.20 -6.27 -6.09
CA LEU A 368 11.90 -7.16 -7.02
C LEU A 368 12.89 -8.09 -6.31
N GLN A 369 13.40 -7.71 -5.14
CA GLN A 369 14.25 -8.57 -4.33
C GLN A 369 13.49 -9.71 -3.66
N ALA A 370 12.24 -9.47 -3.25
CA ALA A 370 11.43 -10.44 -2.54
C ALA A 370 10.91 -11.59 -3.43
N ASP A 371 10.45 -12.68 -2.79
CA ASP A 371 9.73 -13.76 -3.47
C ASP A 371 8.36 -13.23 -3.97
N PRO A 372 7.94 -13.55 -5.22
CA PRO A 372 8.49 -14.54 -6.14
C PRO A 372 9.54 -14.05 -7.14
N PHE A 373 9.88 -12.76 -7.17
CA PHE A 373 10.77 -12.18 -8.19
C PHE A 373 12.24 -12.61 -8.01
N ASN A 374 12.73 -12.58 -6.76
CA ASN A 374 14.04 -13.07 -6.35
C ASN A 374 15.20 -12.50 -7.20
N TYR A 375 15.19 -11.20 -7.50
CA TYR A 375 16.33 -10.53 -8.11
C TYR A 375 17.32 -10.04 -7.05
N ASP A 376 18.59 -10.03 -7.40
CA ASP A 376 19.59 -9.36 -6.58
C ASP A 376 19.57 -7.88 -6.95
N MET A 377 19.22 -7.04 -5.97
CA MET A 377 18.98 -5.62 -6.16
C MET A 377 20.03 -4.81 -5.40
N ILE A 378 20.25 -3.57 -5.84
CA ILE A 378 20.99 -2.54 -5.09
C ILE A 378 20.24 -1.21 -5.21
N LEU A 379 20.56 -0.25 -4.35
CA LEU A 379 20.25 1.16 -4.61
C LEU A 379 21.49 1.85 -5.18
N ILE A 380 21.27 2.74 -6.14
CA ILE A 380 22.30 3.49 -6.86
C ILE A 380 22.05 4.97 -6.57
N GLY A 381 22.95 5.61 -5.82
CA GLY A 381 22.90 7.04 -5.50
C GLY A 381 23.91 7.84 -6.31
N PRO A 382 23.59 8.26 -7.55
CA PRO A 382 24.32 9.34 -8.22
C PRO A 382 24.17 10.67 -7.45
N PRO A 383 24.91 11.73 -7.81
CA PRO A 383 24.79 13.02 -7.12
C PRO A 383 23.35 13.54 -7.15
N GLU A 384 22.79 13.85 -5.98
CA GLU A 384 21.45 14.46 -5.79
C GLU A 384 20.29 13.63 -6.38
N HIS A 385 20.45 12.31 -6.52
CA HIS A 385 19.39 11.42 -7.04
C HIS A 385 19.56 9.99 -6.54
N MET A 386 18.49 9.20 -6.62
CA MET A 386 18.49 7.77 -6.30
C MET A 386 17.73 6.95 -7.33
N ALA A 387 18.28 5.80 -7.67
CA ALA A 387 17.71 4.84 -8.59
C ALA A 387 17.89 3.41 -8.07
N ALA A 388 17.21 2.45 -8.69
CA ALA A 388 17.40 1.03 -8.39
C ALA A 388 18.43 0.40 -9.36
N GLY A 389 19.10 -0.65 -8.89
CA GLY A 389 19.98 -1.48 -9.71
C GLY A 389 19.56 -2.94 -9.66
N ILE A 390 19.53 -3.61 -10.80
CA ILE A 390 19.16 -5.03 -10.91
C ILE A 390 20.31 -5.87 -11.47
N TYR A 391 20.67 -6.94 -10.78
CA TYR A 391 21.67 -7.87 -11.28
C TYR A 391 21.17 -8.62 -12.51
N SER A 392 22.01 -8.66 -13.56
CA SER A 392 21.79 -9.52 -14.72
C SER A 392 23.10 -9.88 -15.42
N GLU A 393 23.13 -11.04 -16.08
CA GLU A 393 24.21 -11.42 -17.00
C GLU A 393 23.77 -11.32 -18.48
N GLU A 394 22.49 -11.02 -18.73
CA GLU A 394 21.84 -11.22 -20.02
C GLU A 394 21.33 -9.92 -20.66
N ILE A 395 21.39 -8.79 -19.95
CA ILE A 395 20.85 -7.50 -20.40
C ILE A 395 21.96 -6.66 -21.04
N ASN A 396 21.59 -5.73 -21.91
CA ASN A 396 22.49 -4.68 -22.39
C ASN A 396 21.94 -3.34 -21.92
N GLY A 397 22.81 -2.40 -21.60
CA GLY A 397 22.42 -1.08 -21.11
C GLY A 397 23.48 -0.52 -20.15
N ASN A 398 23.14 0.58 -19.49
CA ASN A 398 23.97 1.20 -18.47
C ASN A 398 23.87 0.44 -17.16
N TYR A 399 25.02 0.24 -16.52
CA TYR A 399 25.14 -0.54 -15.30
C TYR A 399 26.24 0.01 -14.40
N TYR A 400 26.16 -0.36 -13.12
CA TYR A 400 27.19 -0.12 -12.12
C TYR A 400 27.73 -1.46 -11.61
N GLU A 401 29.05 -1.57 -11.47
CA GLU A 401 29.70 -2.79 -10.98
C GLU A 401 29.83 -2.74 -9.45
N LEU A 402 29.32 -3.75 -8.75
CA LEU A 402 29.53 -3.98 -7.32
C LEU A 402 29.96 -5.42 -7.10
N ASP A 403 31.10 -5.62 -6.43
CA ASP A 403 31.67 -6.95 -6.14
C ASP A 403 31.80 -7.90 -7.36
N GLY A 404 32.07 -7.34 -8.54
CA GLY A 404 32.24 -8.08 -9.79
C GLY A 404 30.94 -8.55 -10.42
N ARG A 405 29.81 -7.94 -10.04
CA ARG A 405 28.48 -8.11 -10.64
C ARG A 405 28.02 -6.82 -11.28
N ASP A 406 27.38 -6.95 -12.44
CA ASP A 406 26.82 -5.83 -13.19
C ASP A 406 25.35 -5.62 -12.78
N TYR A 407 25.07 -4.47 -12.16
CA TYR A 407 23.73 -4.05 -11.77
C TYR A 407 23.23 -2.98 -12.74
N TYR A 408 22.24 -3.33 -13.55
CA TYR A 408 21.69 -2.43 -14.57
C TYR A 408 20.82 -1.38 -13.92
N TYR A 409 21.00 -0.13 -14.34
CA TYR A 409 20.26 1.02 -13.82
C TYR A 409 18.77 0.90 -14.14
N ILE A 410 17.91 1.28 -13.21
CA ILE A 410 16.48 1.44 -13.42
C ILE A 410 16.07 2.78 -12.86
N GLU A 411 15.69 3.70 -13.75
CA GLU A 411 15.05 4.95 -13.35
C GLU A 411 13.62 4.66 -12.85
N THR A 412 13.24 5.30 -11.76
CA THR A 412 11.94 5.06 -11.09
C THR A 412 11.07 6.30 -10.99
N THR A 413 11.63 7.49 -11.21
CA THR A 413 10.94 8.77 -11.01
C THR A 413 10.11 9.21 -12.22
N GLY A 414 10.47 8.75 -13.43
CA GLY A 414 9.76 9.07 -14.66
C GLY A 414 9.22 7.83 -15.37
N THR A 415 8.30 8.02 -16.30
CA THR A 415 7.71 6.91 -17.09
C THR A 415 8.54 6.55 -18.33
N GLY A 416 8.47 5.29 -18.75
CA GLY A 416 9.03 4.83 -20.02
C GLY A 416 10.52 4.49 -19.97
N TRP A 417 11.14 4.55 -18.80
CA TRP A 417 12.53 4.14 -18.59
C TRP A 417 12.62 2.62 -18.45
N GLY A 418 13.31 1.97 -19.39
CA GLY A 418 13.58 0.54 -19.33
C GLY A 418 14.82 0.20 -18.50
N ILE A 419 15.01 -1.10 -18.23
CA ILE A 419 16.24 -1.58 -17.58
C ILE A 419 17.46 -1.23 -18.44
N GLY A 420 18.40 -0.52 -17.84
CA GLY A 420 19.65 -0.08 -18.45
C GLY A 420 19.53 1.23 -19.24
N ASP A 421 18.34 1.81 -19.36
CA ASP A 421 18.21 3.22 -19.77
C ASP A 421 18.69 4.10 -18.59
N ILE A 422 19.31 5.24 -18.87
CA ILE A 422 19.78 6.19 -17.85
C ILE A 422 19.58 7.62 -18.36
N PRO A 423 19.13 8.58 -17.52
CA PRO A 423 19.11 9.99 -17.88
C PRO A 423 20.50 10.49 -18.27
N GLU A 424 20.59 11.36 -19.29
CA GLU A 424 21.88 11.87 -19.81
C GLU A 424 22.69 12.59 -18.72
N THR A 425 22.01 13.20 -17.73
CA THR A 425 22.62 13.86 -16.59
C THR A 425 23.43 12.91 -15.70
N TYR A 426 23.09 11.62 -15.66
CA TYR A 426 23.73 10.61 -14.82
C TYR A 426 24.63 9.64 -15.61
N ASP A 427 24.64 9.71 -16.95
CA ASP A 427 25.50 8.86 -17.78
C ASP A 427 27.00 9.12 -17.51
N GLY A 428 27.70 8.09 -17.05
CA GLY A 428 29.12 8.14 -16.71
C GLY A 428 29.44 8.84 -15.39
N GLU A 429 28.44 9.27 -14.62
CA GLU A 429 28.64 9.81 -13.28
C GLU A 429 29.01 8.73 -12.27
N ARG A 430 29.63 9.15 -11.17
CA ARG A 430 29.97 8.24 -10.08
C ARG A 430 28.77 8.13 -9.13
N ALA A 431 28.43 6.91 -8.73
CA ALA A 431 27.39 6.66 -7.75
C ALA A 431 27.94 6.03 -6.47
N THR A 432 27.26 6.30 -5.35
CA THR A 432 27.32 5.48 -4.14
C THR A 432 26.41 4.28 -4.36
N LEU A 433 26.87 3.07 -4.02
CA LEU A 433 26.10 1.84 -4.20
C LEU A 433 25.76 1.26 -2.83
N TYR A 434 24.47 0.99 -2.60
CA TYR A 434 23.96 0.42 -1.36
C TYR A 434 23.50 -1.01 -1.64
N GLN A 435 24.13 -1.98 -0.98
CA GLN A 435 23.70 -3.38 -1.07
C GLN A 435 22.45 -3.55 -0.20
N VAL A 436 21.39 -4.09 -0.80
CA VAL A 436 20.12 -4.39 -0.09
C VAL A 436 19.93 -5.87 0.15
#